data_AF-A0AAV0GCN5-F1
#
_entry.id   AF-A0AAV0GCN5-F1
#
_cell.length_a   1.000
_cell.length_b   1.000
_cell.length_c   1.000
_cell.angle_alpha   90.00
_cell.angle_beta   90.00
_cell.angle_gamma   90.00
#
_symmetry.space_group_name_H-M   'P 1'
#
loop_
_entity.id
_entity.type
_entity.pdbx_description
1 polymer ?
#
loop_
_entity_poly.entity_id
_entity_poly.type
_entity_poly.pdbx_seq_one_letter_code
_entity_poly.pdbx_strand_id
1 'polypeptide(L)'
;MDRISTLIALLMDRSDGSLFERVAMETEGFAIYDAMMQLRNEIHTVAVGAAIGQACLLLAAGTKGKRFMLPHSKALIQQPRVPSSGLLQASDVFIRAKEAIIQRDMLVELLATHTGNPVETVANVMKRPFYMDPIKAIEFGVVDKILWRGQEDIISSPEDWEKKPRN
;
A
#
# COMPACT_ATOMS: atom_id res chain seq x y z
N MET A 1 -20.72 -10.50 18.37
CA MET A 1 -20.57 -10.81 16.92
C MET A 1 -19.10 -10.58 16.61
N ASP A 2 -18.32 -11.65 16.71
CA ASP A 2 -16.85 -11.58 16.80
C ASP A 2 -16.25 -11.03 15.50
N ARG A 3 -15.50 -9.92 15.62
CA ARG A 3 -14.81 -9.28 14.50
C ARG A 3 -13.52 -10.05 14.22
N ILE A 4 -13.60 -11.11 13.42
CA ILE A 4 -12.45 -11.80 12.83
C ILE A 4 -11.54 -10.74 12.22
N SER A 5 -10.31 -10.56 12.68
CA SER A 5 -9.33 -9.64 12.05
C SER A 5 -8.80 -10.23 10.74
N THR A 6 -8.68 -9.42 9.69
CA THR A 6 -8.07 -9.88 8.42
C THR A 6 -6.58 -9.53 8.40
N LEU A 7 -5.71 -10.52 8.20
CA LEU A 7 -4.29 -10.31 7.93
C LEU A 7 -4.06 -10.31 6.41
N ILE A 8 -3.54 -9.20 5.88
CA ILE A 8 -3.11 -9.08 4.49
C ILE A 8 -1.58 -9.02 4.47
N ALA A 9 -0.95 -10.12 4.07
CA ALA A 9 0.48 -10.17 3.82
C ALA A 9 0.75 -9.75 2.37
N LEU A 10 1.46 -8.64 2.19
CA LEU A 10 1.89 -8.16 0.87
C LEU A 10 3.29 -8.69 0.61
N LEU A 11 3.37 -9.74 -0.21
CA LEU A 11 4.60 -10.32 -0.74
C LEU A 11 4.79 -9.85 -2.18
N MET A 12 5.89 -9.18 -2.48
CA MET A 12 6.31 -8.94 -3.86
C MET A 12 7.78 -9.29 -4.03
N ASP A 13 8.03 -10.22 -4.95
CA ASP A 13 9.35 -10.64 -5.40
C ASP A 13 9.81 -9.75 -6.56
N ARG A 14 11.10 -9.37 -6.57
CA ARG A 14 11.74 -8.56 -7.64
C ARG A 14 12.48 -9.43 -8.66
N SER A 15 12.08 -10.70 -8.82
CA SER A 15 12.89 -11.69 -9.53
C SER A 15 12.79 -11.67 -11.05
N ASP A 16 11.85 -10.95 -11.66
CA ASP A 16 11.90 -10.71 -13.09
C ASP A 16 12.64 -9.39 -13.42
N GLY A 17 13.69 -9.50 -14.23
CA GLY A 17 14.46 -8.36 -14.76
C GLY A 17 13.64 -7.45 -15.69
N SER A 18 12.32 -7.66 -15.79
CA SER A 18 11.40 -6.74 -16.43
C SER A 18 11.11 -5.57 -15.49
N LEU A 19 11.85 -4.47 -15.69
CA LEU A 19 11.59 -3.13 -15.13
C LEU A 19 10.17 -2.58 -15.41
N PHE A 20 9.27 -3.37 -16.01
CA PHE A 20 8.05 -2.92 -16.65
C PHE A 20 6.76 -3.62 -16.24
N GLU A 21 6.77 -4.71 -15.49
CA GLU A 21 5.51 -5.44 -15.31
C GLU A 21 5.32 -6.01 -13.92
N ARG A 22 4.31 -5.44 -13.24
CA ARG A 22 3.49 -5.95 -12.13
C ARG A 22 3.45 -5.01 -10.94
N VAL A 23 2.57 -4.02 -11.09
CA VAL A 23 1.67 -3.62 -10.01
C VAL A 23 0.34 -4.27 -10.41
N ALA A 24 -0.47 -4.70 -9.43
CA ALA A 24 -1.90 -4.91 -9.70
C ALA A 24 -2.37 -3.79 -10.65
N MET A 25 -3.10 -4.11 -11.72
CA MET A 25 -3.61 -3.07 -12.63
C MET A 25 -4.12 -1.93 -11.74
N GLU A 26 -3.84 -0.66 -12.08
CA GLU A 26 -4.13 0.47 -11.18
C GLU A 26 -5.55 0.38 -10.58
N THR A 27 -6.50 -0.16 -11.36
CA THR A 27 -7.87 -0.51 -10.97
C THR A 27 -8.03 -1.67 -9.95
N GLU A 28 -7.25 -2.75 -10.05
CA GLU A 28 -7.25 -3.87 -9.09
C GLU A 28 -6.79 -3.42 -7.70
N GLY A 29 -5.77 -2.57 -7.65
CA GLY A 29 -5.30 -1.97 -6.39
C GLY A 29 -6.41 -1.19 -5.68
N PHE A 30 -7.14 -0.36 -6.44
CA PHE A 30 -8.31 0.35 -5.91
C PHE A 30 -9.47 -0.58 -5.55
N ALA A 31 -9.71 -1.65 -6.30
CA ALA A 31 -10.75 -2.63 -5.96
C ALA A 31 -10.46 -3.35 -4.62
N ILE A 32 -9.19 -3.72 -4.37
CA ILE A 32 -8.79 -4.30 -3.09
C ILE A 32 -8.89 -3.26 -1.97
N TYR A 33 -8.49 -2.02 -2.24
CA TYR A 33 -8.62 -0.91 -1.29
C TYR A 33 -10.09 -0.70 -0.89
N ASP A 34 -11.00 -0.65 -1.85
CA ASP A 34 -12.43 -0.49 -1.59
C ASP A 34 -12.97 -1.69 -0.80
N ALA A 35 -12.57 -2.91 -1.15
CA ALA A 35 -12.92 -4.09 -0.38
C ALA A 35 -12.42 -3.97 1.07
N MET A 36 -11.18 -3.54 1.30
CA MET A 36 -10.63 -3.29 2.64
C MET A 36 -11.48 -2.26 3.40
N MET A 37 -11.88 -1.16 2.76
CA MET A 37 -12.66 -0.10 3.41
C MET A 37 -14.11 -0.52 3.71
N GLN A 38 -14.67 -1.49 2.98
CA GLN A 38 -16.01 -2.03 3.24
C GLN A 38 -16.05 -3.03 4.40
N LEU A 39 -14.91 -3.61 4.77
CA LEU A 39 -14.85 -4.56 5.86
C LEU A 39 -15.00 -3.83 7.22
N ARG A 40 -15.82 -4.41 8.11
CA ARG A 40 -16.02 -3.87 9.47
C ARG A 40 -14.96 -4.31 10.49
N ASN A 41 -14.10 -5.25 10.11
CA ASN A 41 -13.06 -5.78 10.97
C ASN A 41 -11.79 -4.95 10.87
N GLU A 42 -10.91 -5.13 11.84
CA GLU A 42 -9.58 -4.53 11.79
C GLU A 42 -8.72 -5.31 10.78
N ILE A 43 -7.95 -4.56 10.00
CA ILE A 43 -7.08 -5.09 8.95
C ILE A 43 -5.63 -4.89 9.36
N HIS A 44 -4.91 -5.99 9.46
CA HIS A 44 -3.49 -6.00 9.72
C HIS A 44 -2.75 -6.10 8.39
N THR A 45 -1.82 -5.20 8.15
CA THR A 45 -1.02 -5.19 6.92
C THR A 45 0.44 -5.44 7.26
N VAL A 46 1.09 -6.34 6.53
CA VAL A 46 2.52 -6.65 6.74
C VAL A 46 3.23 -6.64 5.39
N ALA A 47 4.25 -5.80 5.24
CA ALA A 47 5.11 -5.81 4.06
C ALA A 47 6.26 -6.82 4.22
N VAL A 48 6.29 -7.80 3.34
CA VAL A 48 7.35 -8.80 3.25
C VAL A 48 8.08 -8.62 1.92
N GLY A 49 9.35 -8.22 1.98
CA GLY A 49 10.17 -7.97 0.79
C GLY A 49 9.96 -6.56 0.22
N ALA A 50 8.86 -6.32 -0.48
CA ALA A 50 8.57 -4.99 -1.04
C ALA A 50 7.07 -4.68 -1.13
N ALA A 51 6.71 -3.41 -0.94
CA ALA A 51 5.38 -2.86 -1.20
C ALA A 51 5.52 -1.62 -2.11
N ILE A 52 5.11 -1.75 -3.36
CA ILE A 52 5.39 -0.76 -4.42
C ILE A 52 4.08 -0.24 -5.02
N GLY A 53 3.97 1.08 -5.22
CA GLY A 53 2.81 1.71 -5.87
C GLY A 53 1.52 1.45 -5.10
N GLN A 54 0.54 0.82 -5.74
CA GLN A 54 -0.73 0.45 -5.11
C GLN A 54 -0.55 -0.49 -3.91
N ALA A 55 0.45 -1.39 -3.91
CA ALA A 55 0.73 -2.19 -2.73
C ALA A 55 1.21 -1.34 -1.53
N CYS A 56 1.89 -0.21 -1.79
CA CYS A 56 2.25 0.75 -0.74
C CYS A 56 1.02 1.47 -0.19
N LEU A 57 0.01 1.76 -1.03
CA LEU A 57 -1.29 2.26 -0.58
C LEU A 57 -2.00 1.23 0.30
N LEU A 58 -2.13 -0.02 -0.15
CA LEU A 58 -2.79 -1.07 0.62
C LEU A 58 -2.10 -1.31 1.97
N LEU A 59 -0.76 -1.26 1.99
CA LEU A 59 0.02 -1.33 3.23
C LEU A 59 -0.36 -0.20 4.19
N ALA A 60 -0.43 1.04 3.68
CA ALA A 60 -0.80 2.22 4.46
C ALA A 60 -2.27 2.22 4.92
N ALA A 61 -3.17 1.62 4.12
CA ALA A 61 -4.60 1.56 4.35
C ALA A 61 -5.03 0.52 5.42
N GLY A 62 -4.09 -0.25 5.96
CA GLY A 62 -4.35 -1.09 7.13
C GLY A 62 -4.80 -0.27 8.34
N THR A 63 -5.40 -0.94 9.33
CA THR A 63 -5.83 -0.27 10.56
C THR A 63 -4.63 0.37 11.26
N LYS A 64 -4.74 1.65 11.60
CA LYS A 64 -3.66 2.40 12.28
C LYS A 64 -3.23 1.70 13.57
N GLY A 65 -1.92 1.57 13.76
CA GLY A 65 -1.28 0.80 14.84
C GLY A 65 -1.05 -0.68 14.52
N LYS A 66 -1.59 -1.17 13.39
CA LYS A 66 -1.56 -2.57 12.93
C LYS A 66 -0.96 -2.71 11.52
N ARG A 67 -0.13 -1.75 11.11
CA ARG A 67 0.60 -1.74 9.84
C ARG A 67 2.07 -2.01 10.10
N PHE A 68 2.64 -3.02 9.43
CA PHE A 68 3.95 -3.56 9.76
C PHE A 68 4.86 -3.72 8.54
N MET A 69 6.17 -3.62 8.75
CA MET A 69 7.18 -4.03 7.77
C MET A 69 8.24 -4.92 8.42
N LEU A 70 8.81 -5.87 7.68
CA LEU A 70 10.03 -6.54 8.12
C LEU A 70 11.27 -5.62 7.97
N PRO A 71 12.37 -5.82 8.72
CA PRO A 71 13.52 -4.91 8.77
C PRO A 71 14.25 -4.68 7.44
N HIS A 72 14.12 -5.62 6.49
CA HIS A 72 14.74 -5.51 5.17
C HIS A 72 13.73 -5.25 4.06
N SER A 73 12.44 -5.10 4.39
CA SER A 73 11.41 -4.76 3.43
C SER A 73 11.58 -3.34 2.90
N LYS A 74 11.12 -3.08 1.68
CA LYS A 74 11.11 -1.74 1.06
C LYS A 74 9.70 -1.28 0.73
N ALA A 75 9.40 -0.02 0.99
CA ALA A 75 8.20 0.63 0.47
C ALA A 75 8.60 1.62 -0.63
N LEU A 76 7.76 1.76 -1.66
CA LEU A 76 8.01 2.65 -2.78
C LEU A 76 6.72 3.35 -3.21
N ILE A 77 6.71 4.68 -3.12
CA ILE A 77 5.72 5.54 -3.76
C ILE A 77 6.28 5.97 -5.12
N GLN A 78 5.53 5.76 -6.18
CA GLN A 78 5.88 6.17 -7.55
C GLN A 78 4.61 6.52 -8.31
N GLN A 79 4.75 7.31 -9.39
CA GLN A 79 3.61 7.62 -10.25
C GLN A 79 3.12 6.37 -11.00
N PRO A 80 1.81 6.28 -11.24
CA PRO A 80 1.25 5.43 -12.28
C PRO A 80 1.92 5.70 -13.62
N ARG A 81 2.06 4.64 -14.43
CA ARG A 81 2.67 4.73 -15.75
C ARG A 81 1.59 4.76 -16.81
N VAL A 82 1.72 5.64 -17.79
CA VAL A 82 0.95 5.52 -19.03
C VAL A 82 1.58 4.38 -19.84
N PRO A 83 0.81 3.34 -20.23
CA PRO A 83 1.31 2.28 -21.11
C PRO A 83 1.89 2.85 -22.41
N SER A 84 2.84 2.14 -23.02
CA SER A 84 3.41 2.56 -24.31
C SER A 84 2.29 2.80 -25.33
N SER A 85 2.31 3.97 -25.95
CA SER A 85 1.24 4.42 -26.83
C SER A 85 1.37 3.98 -28.29
N GLY A 86 2.49 3.39 -28.71
CA GLY A 86 2.68 2.87 -30.07
C GLY A 86 2.15 3.78 -31.20
N LEU A 87 1.42 3.20 -32.15
CA LEU A 87 0.71 3.91 -33.23
C LEU A 87 -0.78 4.08 -32.90
N LEU A 88 -1.11 4.57 -31.70
CA LEU A 88 -2.49 4.91 -31.34
C LEU A 88 -2.94 6.23 -31.97
N GLN A 89 -4.25 6.41 -32.11
CA GLN A 89 -4.83 7.69 -32.51
C GLN A 89 -4.55 8.77 -31.45
N ALA A 90 -4.38 10.02 -31.87
CA ALA A 90 -4.09 11.13 -30.96
C ALA A 90 -5.16 11.30 -29.86
N SER A 91 -6.43 11.04 -30.17
CA SER A 91 -7.55 11.03 -29.22
C SER A 91 -7.37 9.95 -28.15
N ASP A 92 -6.96 8.74 -28.53
CA ASP A 92 -6.76 7.63 -27.60
C ASP A 92 -5.57 7.87 -26.67
N VAL A 93 -4.51 8.48 -27.19
CA VAL A 93 -3.34 8.89 -26.39
C VAL A 93 -3.77 9.92 -25.34
N PHE A 94 -4.54 10.93 -25.75
CA PHE A 94 -5.04 11.97 -24.85
C PHE A 94 -5.94 11.40 -23.75
N ILE A 95 -6.89 10.52 -24.09
CA ILE A 95 -7.80 9.89 -23.13
C ILE A 95 -7.02 9.06 -22.10
N ARG A 96 -6.07 8.23 -22.55
CA ARG A 96 -5.24 7.41 -21.66
C ARG A 96 -4.35 8.25 -20.74
N ALA A 97 -3.76 9.32 -21.26
CA ALA A 97 -2.95 10.23 -20.45
C ALA A 97 -3.79 10.92 -19.38
N LYS A 98 -5.01 11.35 -19.73
CA LYS A 98 -5.95 11.95 -18.78
C LYS A 98 -6.34 10.96 -17.67
N GLU A 99 -6.64 9.72 -18.01
CA GLU A 99 -6.99 8.69 -17.03
C GLU A 99 -5.84 8.39 -16.06
N ALA A 100 -4.60 8.30 -16.55
CA ALA A 100 -3.43 8.08 -15.68
C ALA A 100 -3.21 9.24 -14.69
N ILE A 101 -3.51 10.48 -15.08
CA ILE A 101 -3.45 11.64 -14.18
C ILE A 101 -4.52 11.53 -13.09
N ILE A 102 -5.75 11.14 -13.45
CA ILE A 102 -6.84 10.92 -12.49
C ILE A 102 -6.45 9.83 -11.47
N GLN A 103 -5.92 8.70 -11.94
CA GLN A 103 -5.43 7.61 -11.08
C GLN A 103 -4.31 8.06 -10.16
N ARG A 104 -3.36 8.85 -10.67
CA ARG A 104 -2.29 9.44 -9.85
C ARG A 104 -2.88 10.32 -8.74
N ASP A 105 -3.83 11.17 -9.07
CA ASP A 105 -4.42 12.11 -8.10
C ASP A 105 -5.19 11.38 -7.01
N MET A 106 -5.98 10.35 -7.36
CA MET A 106 -6.62 9.47 -6.39
C MET A 106 -5.60 8.78 -5.49
N LEU A 107 -4.52 8.21 -6.06
CA LEU A 107 -3.48 7.56 -5.26
C LEU A 107 -2.82 8.53 -4.27
N VAL A 108 -2.55 9.78 -4.69
CA VAL A 108 -1.98 10.83 -3.83
C VAL A 108 -2.93 11.14 -2.67
N GLU A 109 -4.21 11.36 -2.94
CA GLU A 109 -5.22 11.69 -1.91
C GLU A 109 -5.38 10.55 -0.90
N LEU A 110 -5.45 9.31 -1.36
CA LEU A 110 -5.58 8.15 -0.50
C LEU A 110 -4.32 7.92 0.35
N LEU A 111 -3.14 8.05 -0.24
CA LEU A 111 -1.88 7.98 0.52
C LEU A 111 -1.79 9.11 1.54
N ALA A 112 -2.16 10.34 1.19
CA ALA A 112 -2.20 11.47 2.12
C ALA A 112 -3.11 11.17 3.31
N THR A 113 -4.30 10.62 3.03
CA THR A 113 -5.29 10.23 4.05
C THR A 113 -4.71 9.21 5.05
N HIS A 114 -4.09 8.14 4.55
CA HIS A 114 -3.61 7.04 5.40
C HIS A 114 -2.25 7.30 6.05
N THR A 115 -1.43 8.14 5.46
CA THR A 115 -0.12 8.51 6.01
C THR A 115 -0.19 9.71 6.97
N GLY A 116 -1.24 10.53 6.86
CA GLY A 116 -1.38 11.77 7.62
C GLY A 116 -0.53 12.93 7.08
N ASN A 117 0.09 12.78 5.92
CA ASN A 117 0.82 13.87 5.25
C ASN A 117 -0.13 14.77 4.47
N PRO A 118 0.22 16.06 4.27
CA PRO A 118 -0.46 16.91 3.30
C PRO A 118 -0.42 16.33 1.88
N VAL A 119 -1.49 16.53 1.11
CA VAL A 119 -1.61 16.08 -0.30
C VAL A 119 -0.41 16.57 -1.12
N GLU A 120 0.04 17.80 -0.90
CA GLU A 120 1.17 18.42 -1.60
C GLU A 120 2.49 17.69 -1.31
N THR A 121 2.66 17.20 -0.07
CA THR A 121 3.86 16.45 0.32
C THR A 121 3.91 15.13 -0.42
N VAL A 122 2.80 14.39 -0.44
CA VAL A 122 2.68 13.11 -1.14
C VAL A 122 2.84 13.30 -2.66
N ALA A 123 2.17 14.30 -3.23
CA ALA A 123 2.30 14.65 -4.65
C ALA A 123 3.75 14.97 -5.03
N ASN A 124 4.47 15.71 -4.17
CA ASN A 124 5.84 16.09 -4.44
C ASN A 124 6.81 14.90 -4.39
N VAL A 125 6.68 14.02 -3.39
CA VAL A 125 7.54 12.82 -3.32
C VAL A 125 7.23 11.84 -4.45
N MET A 126 5.98 11.75 -4.90
CA MET A 126 5.57 10.84 -5.96
C MET A 126 6.16 11.22 -7.33
N LYS A 127 6.54 12.49 -7.56
CA LYS A 127 7.13 12.96 -8.84
C LYS A 127 8.29 12.07 -9.33
N ARG A 128 9.02 11.44 -8.42
CA ARG A 128 10.07 10.46 -8.69
C ARG A 128 9.89 9.23 -7.81
N PRO A 129 10.52 8.08 -8.13
CA PRO A 129 10.52 6.93 -7.24
C PRO A 129 11.03 7.31 -5.85
N PHE A 130 10.15 7.22 -4.84
CA PHE A 130 10.46 7.53 -3.45
C PHE A 130 10.59 6.25 -2.63
N TYR A 131 11.82 5.77 -2.50
CA TYR A 131 12.14 4.58 -1.72
C TYR A 131 12.18 4.88 -0.23
N MET A 132 11.62 3.95 0.53
CA MET A 132 11.60 3.97 1.99
C MET A 132 12.09 2.61 2.50
N ASP A 133 13.05 2.65 3.42
CA ASP A 133 13.28 1.55 4.34
C ASP A 133 12.21 1.58 5.45
N PRO A 134 12.17 0.57 6.33
CA PRO A 134 11.12 0.50 7.34
C PRO A 134 11.09 1.68 8.31
N ILE A 135 12.25 2.27 8.64
CA ILE A 135 12.33 3.44 9.54
C ILE A 135 11.69 4.64 8.85
N LYS A 136 12.11 4.94 7.63
CA LYS A 136 11.57 6.02 6.83
C LYS A 136 10.09 5.82 6.49
N ALA A 137 9.65 4.57 6.33
CA ALA A 137 8.24 4.25 6.13
C ALA A 137 7.39 4.51 7.38
N ILE A 138 7.95 4.36 8.58
CA ILE A 138 7.30 4.79 9.84
C ILE A 138 7.25 6.30 9.92
N GLU A 139 8.37 6.98 9.67
CA GLU A 139 8.44 8.46 9.69
C GLU A 139 7.48 9.10 8.70
N PHE A 140 7.36 8.51 7.51
CA PHE A 140 6.41 8.95 6.48
C PHE A 140 4.97 8.51 6.78
N GLY A 141 4.73 7.63 7.75
CA GLY A 141 3.39 7.18 8.16
C GLY A 141 2.79 6.06 7.32
N VAL A 142 3.57 5.38 6.48
CA VAL A 142 3.12 4.20 5.69
C VAL A 142 2.86 3.00 6.59
N VAL A 143 3.71 2.79 7.60
CA VAL A 143 3.54 1.72 8.59
C VAL A 143 3.75 2.24 9.99
N ASP A 144 3.38 1.43 10.99
CA ASP A 144 3.46 1.82 12.39
C ASP A 144 4.64 1.16 13.11
N LYS A 145 4.99 -0.08 12.74
CA LYS A 145 5.99 -0.88 13.46
C LYS A 145 6.84 -1.75 12.53
N ILE A 146 8.07 -2.02 12.97
CA ILE A 146 8.94 -3.02 12.34
C ILE A 146 8.74 -4.34 13.08
N LEU A 147 8.53 -5.44 12.34
CA LEU A 147 8.34 -6.77 12.90
C LEU A 147 9.57 -7.65 12.65
N TRP A 148 10.19 -8.18 13.71
CA TRP A 148 11.29 -9.15 13.59
C TRP A 148 11.02 -10.43 14.37
N ARG A 149 11.73 -11.51 14.01
CA ARG A 149 11.58 -12.83 14.65
C ARG A 149 11.86 -12.73 16.16
N GLY A 150 10.97 -13.28 16.98
CA GLY A 150 11.01 -13.15 18.44
C GLY A 150 10.24 -11.96 19.03
N GLN A 151 9.57 -11.16 18.19
CA GLN A 151 8.61 -10.12 18.61
C GLN A 151 7.17 -10.53 18.30
N GLU A 152 6.87 -11.82 18.46
CA GLU A 152 5.58 -12.42 18.12
C GLU A 152 4.44 -11.76 18.90
N ASP A 153 4.70 -11.29 20.12
CA ASP A 153 3.76 -10.54 20.97
C ASP A 153 3.24 -9.22 20.36
N ILE A 154 3.90 -8.69 19.31
CA ILE A 154 3.48 -7.47 18.61
C ILE A 154 2.29 -7.74 17.66
N ILE A 155 2.19 -8.96 17.14
CA ILE A 155 1.01 -9.47 16.44
C ILE A 155 0.27 -10.29 17.48
N SER A 156 -0.87 -9.82 18.00
CA SER A 156 -1.61 -10.58 19.02
C SER A 156 -1.72 -12.06 18.62
N SER A 157 -1.30 -12.95 19.54
CA SER A 157 -1.34 -14.40 19.34
C SER A 157 -2.76 -14.80 18.93
N PRO A 158 -2.98 -15.76 18.01
CA PRO A 158 -4.28 -16.38 17.72
C PRO A 158 -5.13 -16.67 18.98
N GLU A 159 -4.48 -16.99 20.09
CA GLU A 159 -5.10 -17.30 21.39
C GLU A 159 -5.55 -16.07 22.19
N ASP A 160 -4.95 -14.90 21.97
CA ASP A 160 -5.33 -13.62 22.59
C ASP A 160 -6.57 -13.01 21.94
N TRP A 161 -6.91 -13.44 20.71
CA TRP A 161 -8.15 -13.05 20.02
C TRP A 161 -9.38 -13.66 20.66
N GLU A 162 -9.24 -14.83 21.29
CA GLU A 162 -10.34 -15.52 21.96
C GLU A 162 -10.58 -15.02 23.39
N LYS A 163 -9.58 -14.40 24.03
CA LYS A 163 -9.57 -14.10 25.46
C LYS A 163 -10.04 -12.70 25.86
N LYS A 164 -10.27 -11.76 24.93
CA LYS A 164 -10.79 -10.43 25.30
C LYS A 164 -12.28 -10.55 25.69
N PRO A 165 -12.71 -10.10 26.88
CA PRO A 165 -14.10 -10.22 27.29
C PRO A 165 -14.99 -9.49 26.29
N ARG A 166 -16.03 -10.21 25.85
CA ARG A 166 -17.04 -9.72 24.90
C ARG A 166 -17.99 -8.81 25.67
N ASN A 167 -17.77 -7.50 25.57
CA ASN A 167 -18.67 -6.47 26.08
C ASN A 167 -19.61 -6.02 24.97
#